data_AF-A0A0A1WTJ6-F1
#
_entry.id   AF-A0A0A1WTJ6-F1
#
_cell.length_a   1.000
_cell.length_b   1.000
_cell.length_c   1.000
_cell.angle_alpha   90.00
_cell.angle_beta   90.00
_cell.angle_gamma   90.00
#
_symmetry.space_group_name_H-M   'P 1'
#
loop_
_entity.id
_entity.type
_entity.pdbx_description
1 polymer ?
#
loop_
_entity_poly.entity_id
_entity_poly.type
_entity_poly.pdbx_seq_one_letter_code
_entity_poly.pdbx_strand_id
1 'polypeptide(L)'
;MCHRRSSSSGNKELQTVLLLLLCISSTLATLSPPRPKREAAGGEEKVLSRKRRYVAFPDGSSLAASLCLTIGVIGNPITEYLSWAENWGVAYNLPNYTWVKEHSRGFKKDEDVKKTKAMAMRRSRRDLFGKLETIIENMGFAGHECVARALCESSKYLHADRQERGNMLTEIVKTIFSLPTDPVYDNEPDIVHHYDRIYKRARREVLDCSVQHAQCHFSLLEMAFGKYSITPAKQSPQLLTSLHKGRGFM
;
A
#
# COMPACT_ATOMS: atom_id res chain seq x y z
N MET A 1 -19.71 9.76 76.86
CA MET A 1 -19.72 8.84 75.71
C MET A 1 -19.49 9.62 74.41
N CYS A 2 -18.56 9.12 73.60
CA CYS A 2 -18.41 9.25 72.14
C CYS A 2 -18.11 10.62 71.49
N HIS A 3 -16.80 10.88 71.39
CA HIS A 3 -16.03 11.23 70.19
C HIS A 3 -16.73 11.84 68.97
N ARG A 4 -16.39 13.10 68.68
CA ARG A 4 -16.38 13.69 67.34
C ARG A 4 -14.94 13.65 66.81
N ARG A 5 -14.68 12.86 65.76
CA ARG A 5 -13.40 12.87 65.02
C ARG A 5 -13.33 14.15 64.19
N SER A 6 -12.29 14.95 64.40
CA SER A 6 -11.90 16.03 63.47
C SER A 6 -10.62 15.63 62.76
N SER A 7 -10.62 15.85 61.46
CA SER A 7 -9.65 15.42 60.45
C SER A 7 -8.38 16.28 60.50
N SER A 8 -7.23 15.64 60.70
CA SER A 8 -5.89 16.20 60.42
C SER A 8 -5.19 15.27 59.43
N SER A 9 -5.73 15.24 58.21
CA SER A 9 -5.28 14.38 57.11
C SER A 9 -4.72 15.19 55.91
N GLY A 10 -4.42 16.47 56.11
CA GLY A 10 -3.88 17.34 55.04
C GLY A 10 -2.35 17.42 55.02
N ASN A 11 -1.70 17.41 56.18
CA ASN A 11 -0.24 17.61 56.27
C ASN A 11 0.57 16.35 55.96
N LYS A 12 0.01 15.16 56.20
CA LYS A 12 0.72 13.89 55.95
C LYS A 12 0.83 13.57 54.47
N GLU A 13 -0.24 13.81 53.71
CA GLU A 13 -0.30 13.62 52.25
C GLU A 13 0.62 14.59 51.50
N LEU A 14 0.70 15.85 51.95
CA LEU A 14 1.60 16.83 51.34
C LEU A 14 3.08 16.48 51.61
N GLN A 15 3.38 15.95 52.80
CA GLN A 15 4.73 15.53 53.16
C GLN A 15 5.17 14.25 52.43
N THR A 16 4.27 13.28 52.22
CA THR A 16 4.54 12.10 51.38
C THR A 16 4.69 12.47 49.91
N VAL A 17 3.88 13.38 49.37
CA VAL A 17 4.04 13.87 47.99
C VAL A 17 5.36 14.62 47.82
N LEU A 18 5.77 15.46 48.78
CA LEU A 18 7.04 16.19 48.72
C LEU A 18 8.25 15.24 48.82
N LEU A 19 8.19 14.23 49.69
CA LEU A 19 9.23 13.20 49.79
C LEU A 19 9.32 12.35 48.51
N LEU A 20 8.18 11.98 47.90
CA LEU A 20 8.17 11.28 46.62
C LEU A 20 8.76 12.14 45.50
N LEU A 21 8.43 13.43 45.41
CA LEU A 21 8.99 14.34 44.41
C LEU A 21 10.51 14.53 44.59
N LEU A 22 11.00 14.62 45.82
CA LEU A 22 12.44 14.67 46.10
C LEU A 22 13.15 13.37 45.69
N CYS A 23 12.55 12.20 45.95
CA CYS A 23 13.09 10.90 45.53
C CYS A 23 13.09 10.69 44.00
N ILE A 24 12.10 11.24 43.30
CA ILE A 24 12.04 11.18 41.82
C ILE A 24 13.11 12.10 41.22
N SER A 25 13.41 13.24 41.83
CA SER A 25 14.47 14.15 41.35
C SER A 25 15.89 13.59 41.53
N SER A 26 16.15 12.84 42.62
CA SER A 26 17.47 12.26 42.88
C SER A 26 17.77 11.01 42.04
N THR A 27 16.74 10.25 41.64
CA THR A 27 16.88 9.10 40.73
C THR A 27 16.98 9.51 39.25
N LEU A 28 16.44 10.66 38.86
CA LEU A 28 16.58 11.18 37.49
C LEU A 28 18.00 11.71 37.20
N ALA A 29 18.79 12.04 38.24
CA ALA A 29 20.17 12.51 38.11
C ALA A 29 21.19 11.37 37.84
N THR A 30 20.85 10.11 38.09
CA THR A 30 21.73 8.95 37.89
C THR A 30 21.42 8.09 36.65
N LEU A 31 20.33 8.40 35.94
CA LEU A 31 19.92 7.70 34.70
C LEU A 31 20.07 8.54 33.43
N SER A 32 20.78 9.66 33.48
CA SER A 32 21.19 10.34 32.25
C SER A 32 22.17 9.44 31.47
N PRO A 33 21.89 9.07 30.21
CA PRO A 33 22.85 8.35 29.39
C PRO A 33 24.15 9.17 29.29
N PRO A 34 25.33 8.52 29.23
CA PRO A 34 26.59 9.24 29.14
C PRO A 34 26.55 10.17 27.93
N ARG A 35 26.76 11.47 28.16
CA ARG A 35 26.96 12.45 27.09
C ARG A 35 28.14 11.97 26.25
N PRO A 36 28.00 11.85 24.91
CA PRO A 36 29.17 11.56 24.09
C PRO A 36 30.18 12.69 24.29
N LYS A 37 31.38 12.35 24.74
CA LYS A 37 32.52 13.26 24.72
C LYS A 37 32.67 13.73 23.26
N ARG A 38 32.33 14.98 22.99
CA ARG A 38 32.80 15.69 21.80
C ARG A 38 34.28 15.99 22.02
N GLU A 39 35.11 14.96 21.84
CA GLU A 39 36.47 15.18 21.40
C GLU A 39 36.37 15.71 19.97
N ALA A 40 36.72 16.99 19.81
CA ALA A 40 37.01 17.60 18.53
C ALA A 40 38.28 16.95 17.96
N ALA A 41 38.14 15.72 17.48
CA ALA A 41 39.08 15.14 16.55
C ALA A 41 38.53 15.44 15.15
N GLY A 42 39.28 16.22 14.37
CA GLY A 42 39.08 16.38 12.94
C GLY A 42 39.32 15.08 12.20
N GLY A 43 38.49 14.07 12.46
CA GLY A 43 38.42 12.85 11.67
C GLY A 43 37.49 13.14 10.51
N GLU A 44 38.05 13.25 9.31
CA GLU A 44 37.28 13.05 8.09
C GLU A 44 36.41 11.81 8.26
N GLU A 45 35.11 11.94 8.02
CA GLU A 45 34.18 10.82 7.96
C GLU A 45 34.69 9.88 6.86
N LYS A 46 35.50 8.88 7.23
CA LYS A 46 36.06 7.91 6.29
C LYS A 46 34.92 7.04 5.81
N VAL A 47 34.32 7.47 4.70
CA VAL A 47 33.25 6.74 4.00
C VAL A 47 33.72 5.31 3.78
N LEU A 48 33.08 4.37 4.48
CA LEU A 48 33.40 2.95 4.36
C LEU A 48 32.96 2.47 2.97
N SER A 49 33.88 2.44 2.01
CA SER A 49 33.61 1.89 0.68
C SER A 49 33.60 0.36 0.75
N ARG A 50 32.44 -0.24 1.02
CA ARG A 50 32.29 -1.71 0.91
C ARG A 50 32.06 -2.08 -0.56
N LYS A 51 32.86 -3.01 -1.09
CA LYS A 51 32.58 -3.62 -2.41
C LYS A 51 31.20 -4.26 -2.40
N ARG A 52 30.35 -3.91 -3.37
CA ARG A 52 29.04 -4.57 -3.58
C ARG A 52 29.27 -6.06 -3.81
N ARG A 53 28.60 -6.90 -3.02
CA ARG A 53 28.57 -8.35 -3.23
C ARG A 53 27.39 -8.67 -4.13
N TYR A 54 27.58 -9.61 -5.04
CA TYR A 54 26.55 -10.08 -5.94
C TYR A 54 26.44 -11.60 -5.83
N VAL A 55 25.23 -12.11 -6.06
CA VAL A 55 24.96 -13.55 -6.20
C VAL A 55 24.84 -13.81 -7.69
N ALA A 56 25.63 -14.74 -8.20
CA ALA A 56 25.58 -15.19 -9.59
C ALA A 56 25.43 -16.71 -9.60
N PHE A 57 24.59 -17.21 -10.50
CA PHE A 57 24.26 -18.62 -10.61
C PHE A 57 25.02 -19.27 -11.78
N PRO A 58 25.26 -20.60 -11.75
CA PRO A 58 25.86 -21.31 -12.87
C PRO A 58 24.91 -21.35 -14.07
N ASP A 59 25.49 -21.41 -15.28
CA ASP A 59 24.72 -21.43 -16.53
C ASP A 59 23.76 -22.63 -16.56
N GLY A 60 22.52 -22.39 -17.01
CA GLY A 60 21.45 -23.38 -17.00
C GLY A 60 20.60 -23.42 -15.73
N SER A 61 20.92 -22.62 -14.71
CA SER A 61 20.06 -22.48 -13.53
C SER A 61 18.81 -21.65 -13.85
N SER A 62 17.64 -22.10 -13.41
CA SER A 62 16.37 -21.38 -13.60
C SER A 62 15.53 -21.33 -12.32
N LEU A 63 14.76 -20.26 -12.18
CA LEU A 63 13.73 -20.06 -11.17
C LEU A 63 12.38 -20.30 -11.85
N ALA A 64 11.60 -21.26 -11.36
CA ALA A 64 10.24 -21.52 -11.82
C ALA A 64 9.23 -21.13 -10.74
N ALA A 65 8.16 -20.45 -11.16
CA ALA A 65 7.00 -20.14 -10.33
C ALA A 65 5.75 -20.65 -11.05
N SER A 66 4.96 -21.47 -10.36
CA SER A 66 3.67 -21.94 -10.84
C SER A 66 2.55 -21.45 -9.92
N LEU A 67 1.47 -20.99 -10.54
CA LEU A 67 0.24 -20.57 -9.87
C LEU A 67 -0.92 -21.38 -10.46
N CYS A 68 -1.57 -22.16 -9.61
CA CYS A 68 -2.74 -22.95 -9.99
C CYS A 68 -3.97 -22.32 -9.32
N LEU A 69 -4.95 -21.90 -10.13
CA LEU A 69 -6.20 -21.32 -9.68
C LEU A 69 -7.34 -22.23 -10.10
N THR A 70 -8.22 -22.55 -9.15
CA THR A 70 -9.51 -23.18 -9.45
C THR A 70 -10.60 -22.25 -8.96
N ILE A 71 -11.43 -21.79 -9.87
CA ILE A 71 -12.51 -20.86 -9.57
C ILE A 71 -13.82 -21.55 -9.94
N GLY A 72 -14.88 -21.36 -9.14
CA GLY A 72 -16.22 -21.86 -9.47
C GLY A 72 -16.89 -20.94 -10.50
N VAL A 73 -17.39 -21.47 -11.62
CA VAL A 73 -18.24 -20.73 -12.54
C VAL A 73 -19.69 -20.89 -12.10
N ILE A 74 -20.46 -19.79 -12.15
CA ILE A 74 -21.84 -19.66 -11.67
C ILE A 74 -22.73 -20.89 -11.98
N GLY A 75 -23.30 -21.42 -10.90
CA GLY A 75 -24.49 -22.26 -10.82
C GLY A 75 -25.07 -22.10 -9.41
N ASN A 76 -26.41 -22.11 -9.30
CA ASN A 76 -27.24 -22.11 -8.08
C ASN A 76 -26.53 -22.56 -6.77
N PRO A 77 -26.73 -21.90 -5.59
CA PRO A 77 -25.85 -21.99 -4.41
C PRO A 77 -25.91 -23.32 -3.64
N ILE A 78 -26.45 -24.38 -4.26
CA ILE A 78 -26.57 -25.70 -3.63
C ILE A 78 -25.63 -26.71 -4.31
N THR A 79 -25.16 -26.46 -5.54
CA THR A 79 -24.27 -27.39 -6.24
C THR A 79 -23.35 -26.71 -7.28
N GLU A 80 -22.08 -26.55 -6.91
CA GLU A 80 -20.98 -26.12 -7.78
C GLU A 80 -20.62 -27.25 -8.77
N TYR A 81 -21.26 -27.31 -9.94
CA TYR A 81 -20.97 -28.36 -10.92
C TYR A 81 -19.94 -27.98 -11.99
N LEU A 82 -19.60 -26.70 -12.13
CA LEU A 82 -18.65 -26.20 -13.13
C LEU A 82 -17.52 -25.44 -12.45
N SER A 83 -16.34 -26.08 -12.39
CA SER A 83 -15.09 -25.42 -12.00
C SER A 83 -14.25 -25.13 -13.24
N TRP A 84 -13.64 -23.96 -13.28
CA TRP A 84 -12.60 -23.65 -14.25
C TRP A 84 -11.25 -23.62 -13.52
N ALA A 85 -10.29 -24.36 -14.07
CA ALA A 85 -8.95 -24.44 -13.54
C ALA A 85 -7.99 -23.78 -14.53
N GLU A 86 -7.25 -22.79 -14.07
CA GLU A 86 -6.23 -22.09 -14.86
C GLU A 86 -4.88 -22.19 -14.16
N ASN A 87 -3.89 -22.74 -14.87
CA ASN A 87 -2.55 -22.97 -14.35
C ASN A 87 -1.56 -22.09 -15.12
N TRP A 88 -0.96 -21.13 -14.42
CA TRP A 88 0.09 -20.27 -14.93
C TRP A 88 1.45 -20.84 -14.51
N GLY A 89 2.37 -21.00 -15.46
CA GLY A 89 3.74 -21.42 -15.20
C GLY A 89 4.71 -20.44 -15.84
N VAL A 90 5.62 -19.88 -15.05
CA VAL A 90 6.66 -18.99 -15.56
C VAL A 90 8.01 -19.47 -15.09
N ALA A 91 8.93 -19.63 -16.03
CA ALA A 91 10.32 -19.98 -15.77
C ALA A 91 11.22 -18.83 -16.23
N TYR A 92 12.09 -18.39 -15.33
CA TYR A 92 13.08 -17.35 -15.58
C TYR A 92 14.48 -17.92 -15.40
N ASN A 93 15.37 -17.63 -16.34
CA ASN A 93 16.79 -17.97 -16.17
C ASN A 93 17.39 -17.12 -15.05
N LEU A 94 18.13 -17.77 -14.16
CA LEU A 94 18.80 -17.08 -13.07
C LEU A 94 20.01 -16.29 -13.60
N PRO A 95 20.34 -15.16 -12.96
CA PRO A 95 21.41 -14.28 -13.43
C PRO A 95 22.78 -14.96 -13.29
N ASN A 96 23.45 -15.14 -14.43
CA ASN A 96 24.78 -15.74 -14.49
C ASN A 96 25.90 -14.71 -14.25
N TYR A 97 27.15 -15.17 -14.20
CA TYR A 97 28.29 -14.31 -13.92
C TYR A 97 28.49 -13.19 -14.95
N THR A 98 28.21 -13.43 -16.24
CA THR A 98 28.36 -12.41 -17.29
C THR A 98 27.28 -11.34 -17.17
N TRP A 99 26.02 -11.75 -17.03
CA TRP A 99 24.89 -10.85 -16.82
C TRP A 99 25.06 -9.97 -15.58
N VAL A 100 25.53 -10.55 -14.47
CA VAL A 100 25.76 -9.78 -13.24
C VAL A 100 26.88 -8.75 -13.38
N LYS A 101 27.95 -9.06 -14.13
CA LYS A 101 29.02 -8.10 -14.41
C LYS A 101 28.50 -6.92 -15.24
N GLU A 102 27.70 -7.20 -16.26
CA GLU A 102 27.06 -6.18 -17.11
C GLU A 102 26.13 -5.27 -16.30
N HIS A 103 25.36 -5.85 -15.36
CA HIS A 103 24.38 -5.12 -14.54
C HIS A 103 24.94 -4.65 -13.18
N SER A 104 26.25 -4.78 -12.95
CA SER A 104 26.89 -4.43 -11.67
C SER A 104 26.86 -2.93 -11.36
N ARG A 105 26.78 -2.08 -12.41
CA ARG A 105 26.60 -0.63 -12.30
C ARG A 105 25.16 -0.22 -11.96
N GLY A 106 24.26 -1.19 -11.83
CA GLY A 106 22.85 -1.03 -11.45
C GLY A 106 21.91 -1.29 -12.63
N PHE A 107 20.66 -1.63 -12.33
CA PHE A 107 19.59 -1.86 -13.31
C PHE A 107 19.11 -0.60 -14.05
N LYS A 108 19.82 0.52 -13.91
CA LYS A 108 19.48 1.75 -14.62
C LYS A 108 20.05 1.60 -16.02
N LYS A 109 19.18 1.51 -17.03
CA LYS A 109 19.61 1.74 -18.42
C LYS A 109 20.26 3.12 -18.49
N ASP A 110 21.21 3.33 -19.39
CA ASP A 110 21.91 4.63 -19.53
C ASP A 110 20.93 5.81 -19.70
N GLU A 111 19.77 5.55 -20.31
CA GLU A 111 18.65 6.49 -20.49
C GLU A 111 17.90 6.82 -19.17
N ASP A 112 17.96 5.93 -18.18
CA ASP A 112 17.31 6.05 -16.86
C ASP A 112 18.27 6.56 -15.77
N VAL A 113 19.57 6.76 -16.08
CA VAL A 113 20.54 7.34 -15.14
C VAL A 113 20.14 8.75 -14.72
N LYS A 114 19.53 9.53 -15.63
CA LYS A 114 19.00 10.88 -15.36
C LYS A 114 17.58 10.89 -14.75
N LYS A 115 16.85 9.77 -14.78
CA LYS A 115 15.46 9.72 -14.32
C LYS A 115 15.39 9.35 -12.84
N THR A 116 14.50 10.00 -12.11
CA THR A 116 14.27 9.66 -10.70
C THR A 116 13.59 8.29 -10.60
N LYS A 117 13.73 7.62 -9.45
CA LYS A 117 13.04 6.33 -9.19
C LYS A 117 11.53 6.45 -9.41
N ALA A 118 10.94 7.60 -9.06
CA ALA A 118 9.53 7.89 -9.25
C ALA A 118 9.13 7.95 -10.73
N MET A 119 9.93 8.59 -11.58
CA MET A 119 9.67 8.64 -13.02
C MET A 119 9.73 7.25 -13.65
N ALA A 120 10.72 6.42 -13.26
CA ALA A 120 10.79 5.03 -13.74
C ALA A 120 9.57 4.20 -13.31
N MET A 121 9.13 4.38 -12.06
CA MET A 121 7.93 3.74 -11.51
C MET A 121 6.65 4.16 -12.23
N ARG A 122 6.50 5.45 -12.56
CA ARG A 122 5.37 5.97 -13.37
C ARG A 122 5.40 5.44 -14.80
N ARG A 123 6.58 5.38 -15.44
CA ARG A 123 6.74 4.83 -16.80
C ARG A 123 6.23 3.38 -16.88
N SER A 124 6.63 2.55 -15.92
CA SER A 124 6.21 1.15 -15.83
C SER A 124 4.70 1.02 -15.61
N ARG A 125 4.12 1.86 -14.75
CA ARG A 125 2.67 1.87 -14.51
C ARG A 125 1.86 2.34 -15.70
N ARG A 126 2.34 3.37 -16.41
CA ARG A 126 1.70 3.85 -17.64
C ARG A 126 1.64 2.75 -18.70
N ASP A 127 2.73 1.96 -18.85
CA ASP A 127 2.73 0.82 -19.79
C ASP A 127 1.74 -0.27 -19.35
N LEU A 128 1.68 -0.56 -18.05
CA LEU A 128 0.71 -1.51 -17.50
C LEU A 128 -0.74 -1.03 -17.70
N PHE A 129 -1.03 0.23 -17.40
CA PHE A 129 -2.35 0.82 -17.55
C PHE A 129 -2.78 0.85 -19.02
N GLY A 130 -1.89 1.22 -19.95
CA GLY A 130 -2.21 1.14 -21.38
C GLY A 130 -2.57 -0.28 -21.85
N LYS A 131 -1.91 -1.30 -21.31
CA LYS A 131 -2.27 -2.71 -21.58
C LYS A 131 -3.61 -3.09 -20.98
N LEU A 132 -3.89 -2.64 -19.74
CA LEU A 132 -5.18 -2.87 -19.09
C LEU A 132 -6.32 -2.18 -19.85
N GLU A 133 -6.12 -0.94 -20.28
CA GLU A 133 -7.07 -0.19 -21.13
C GLU A 133 -7.42 -1.01 -22.37
N THR A 134 -6.40 -1.48 -23.10
CA THR A 134 -6.60 -2.29 -24.32
C THR A 134 -7.39 -3.58 -24.04
N ILE A 135 -7.08 -4.28 -22.95
CA ILE A 135 -7.79 -5.52 -22.58
C ILE A 135 -9.26 -5.21 -22.25
N ILE A 136 -9.53 -4.13 -21.54
CA ILE A 136 -10.88 -3.72 -21.14
C ILE A 136 -11.69 -3.23 -22.35
N GLU A 137 -11.05 -2.53 -23.28
CA GLU A 137 -11.65 -2.13 -24.55
C GLU A 137 -12.02 -3.34 -25.40
N ASN A 138 -11.16 -4.36 -25.45
CA ASN A 138 -11.46 -5.61 -26.14
C ASN A 138 -12.64 -6.38 -25.51
N MET A 139 -12.96 -6.13 -24.24
CA MET A 139 -14.15 -6.67 -23.56
C MET A 139 -15.41 -5.82 -23.80
N GLY A 140 -15.33 -4.71 -24.54
CA GLY A 140 -16.46 -3.86 -24.88
C GLY A 140 -16.75 -2.74 -23.87
N PHE A 141 -15.81 -2.39 -23.00
CA PHE A 141 -15.94 -1.30 -22.03
C PHE A 141 -14.99 -0.14 -22.33
N ALA A 142 -15.28 1.05 -21.79
CA ALA A 142 -14.37 2.19 -21.86
C ALA A 142 -13.13 1.95 -20.97
N GLY A 143 -12.07 1.41 -21.56
CA GLY A 143 -10.85 0.99 -20.83
C GLY A 143 -10.22 2.12 -20.03
N HIS A 144 -10.06 3.30 -20.66
CA HIS A 144 -9.52 4.48 -20.01
C HIS A 144 -10.29 4.88 -18.74
N GLU A 145 -11.62 4.94 -18.82
CA GLU A 145 -12.48 5.29 -17.68
C GLU A 145 -12.48 4.21 -16.60
N CYS A 146 -12.39 2.93 -16.96
CA CYS A 146 -12.28 1.84 -16.00
C CYS A 146 -10.97 1.87 -15.22
N VAL A 147 -9.84 2.17 -15.87
CA VAL A 147 -8.56 2.34 -15.19
C VAL A 147 -8.57 3.57 -14.29
N ALA A 148 -9.16 4.69 -14.76
CA ALA A 148 -9.36 5.89 -13.95
C ALA A 148 -10.20 5.62 -12.70
N ARG A 149 -11.32 4.87 -12.84
CA ARG A 149 -12.16 4.40 -11.74
C ARG A 149 -11.38 3.57 -10.74
N ALA A 150 -10.59 2.60 -11.22
CA ALA A 150 -9.77 1.75 -10.35
C ALA A 150 -8.70 2.54 -9.59
N LEU A 151 -8.07 3.55 -10.21
CA LEU A 151 -7.13 4.44 -9.53
C LEU A 151 -7.81 5.29 -8.45
N CYS A 152 -9.02 5.78 -8.73
CA CYS A 152 -9.83 6.51 -7.76
C CYS A 152 -10.20 5.63 -6.56
N GLU A 153 -10.73 4.43 -6.81
CA GLU A 153 -11.15 3.48 -5.78
C GLU A 153 -9.96 3.01 -4.96
N SER A 154 -8.91 2.51 -5.63
CA SER A 154 -7.69 2.03 -4.97
C SER A 154 -7.05 3.11 -4.11
N SER A 155 -7.01 4.38 -4.55
CA SER A 155 -6.47 5.47 -3.71
C SER A 155 -7.18 5.47 -2.35
N LYS A 156 -8.51 5.44 -2.30
CA LYS A 156 -9.27 5.43 -1.05
C LYS A 156 -9.05 4.17 -0.21
N TYR A 157 -9.07 2.99 -0.83
CA TYR A 157 -8.80 1.75 -0.12
C TYR A 157 -7.39 1.77 0.50
N LEU A 158 -6.40 2.24 -0.25
CA LEU A 158 -5.03 2.41 0.23
C LEU A 158 -4.92 3.46 1.32
N HIS A 159 -5.78 4.48 1.35
CA HIS A 159 -5.79 5.49 2.42
C HIS A 159 -6.33 4.95 3.73
N ALA A 160 -7.47 4.26 3.69
CA ALA A 160 -8.08 3.66 4.86
C ALA A 160 -7.20 2.55 5.45
N ASP A 161 -6.54 1.76 4.58
CA ASP A 161 -5.80 0.55 4.94
C ASP A 161 -4.27 0.75 5.00
N ARG A 162 -3.79 2.00 5.17
CA ARG A 162 -2.34 2.26 5.33
C ARG A 162 -1.77 1.72 6.63
N GLN A 163 -2.62 1.56 7.64
CA GLN A 163 -2.20 1.18 8.99
C GLN A 163 -2.20 -0.35 9.17
N GLU A 164 -2.90 -1.09 8.31
CA GLU A 164 -3.06 -2.53 8.45
C GLU A 164 -2.43 -3.27 7.25
N ARG A 165 -1.74 -4.38 7.54
CA ARG A 165 -1.23 -5.28 6.49
C ARG A 165 -2.41 -6.12 6.03
N GLY A 166 -2.77 -5.98 4.76
CA GLY A 166 -3.86 -6.75 4.17
C GLY A 166 -3.43 -8.16 3.77
N ASN A 167 -4.36 -8.90 3.17
CA ASN A 167 -4.08 -10.19 2.57
C ASN A 167 -3.13 -10.04 1.37
N MET A 168 -2.55 -11.15 0.90
CA MET A 168 -1.65 -11.16 -0.28
C MET A 168 -2.24 -10.38 -1.46
N LEU A 169 -3.52 -10.61 -1.75
CA LEU A 169 -4.22 -9.94 -2.84
C LEU A 169 -4.34 -8.43 -2.60
N THR A 170 -4.60 -8.00 -1.37
CA THR A 170 -4.64 -6.59 -1.00
C THR A 170 -3.31 -5.94 -1.32
N GLU A 171 -2.19 -6.56 -0.90
CA GLU A 171 -0.85 -6.05 -1.17
C GLU A 171 -0.48 -6.06 -2.66
N ILE A 172 -0.99 -7.01 -3.44
CA ILE A 172 -0.88 -7.00 -4.91
C ILE A 172 -1.59 -5.78 -5.48
N VAL A 173 -2.84 -5.53 -5.09
CA VAL A 173 -3.61 -4.35 -5.54
C VAL A 173 -2.94 -3.05 -5.08
N LYS A 174 -2.42 -3.00 -3.83
CA LYS A 174 -1.61 -1.88 -3.32
C LYS A 174 -0.40 -1.65 -4.21
N THR A 175 0.26 -2.72 -4.65
CA THR A 175 1.47 -2.64 -5.48
C THR A 175 1.17 -2.16 -6.90
N ILE A 176 0.08 -2.61 -7.51
CA ILE A 176 -0.28 -2.28 -8.90
C ILE A 176 -0.77 -0.83 -9.01
N PHE A 177 -1.72 -0.43 -8.17
CA PHE A 177 -2.40 0.86 -8.31
C PHE A 177 -1.86 1.99 -7.41
N SER A 178 -0.78 1.76 -6.65
CA SER A 178 -0.11 2.83 -5.89
C SER A 178 0.67 3.76 -6.80
N LEU A 179 0.46 5.08 -6.72
CA LEU A 179 1.29 6.06 -7.41
C LEU A 179 2.37 6.65 -6.49
N PRO A 180 3.55 7.04 -7.02
CA PRO A 180 4.56 7.76 -6.26
C PRO A 180 4.01 9.08 -5.69
N THR A 181 4.51 9.48 -4.52
CA THR A 181 4.13 10.75 -3.89
C THR A 181 4.81 11.96 -4.52
N ASP A 182 5.92 11.76 -5.24
CA ASP A 182 6.66 12.82 -5.92
C ASP A 182 5.77 13.59 -6.91
N PRO A 183 6.07 14.87 -7.21
CA PRO A 183 5.37 15.61 -8.24
C PRO A 183 5.63 15.01 -9.63
N VAL A 184 4.63 15.11 -10.51
CA VAL A 184 4.78 14.82 -11.94
C VAL A 184 5.41 16.06 -12.58
N TYR A 185 6.44 15.86 -13.40
CA TYR A 185 7.13 16.95 -14.08
C TYR A 185 6.44 17.28 -15.42
N ASP A 186 6.54 18.53 -15.86
CA ASP A 186 5.88 19.02 -17.08
C ASP A 186 6.30 18.29 -18.37
N ASN A 187 7.48 17.65 -18.37
CA ASN A 187 7.98 16.85 -19.49
C ASN A 187 7.39 15.42 -19.55
N GLU A 188 6.59 15.03 -18.56
CA GLU A 188 5.88 13.76 -18.57
C GLU A 188 4.59 13.86 -19.42
N PRO A 189 4.11 12.78 -20.03
CA PRO A 189 2.94 12.85 -20.91
C PRO A 189 1.64 13.18 -20.17
N ASP A 190 0.67 13.76 -20.89
CA ASP A 190 -0.61 14.24 -20.35
C ASP A 190 -1.43 13.15 -19.64
N ILE A 191 -1.36 11.91 -20.13
CA ILE A 191 -2.06 10.77 -19.51
C ILE A 191 -1.60 10.51 -18.07
N VAL A 192 -0.31 10.73 -17.78
CA VAL A 192 0.25 10.57 -16.43
C VAL A 192 -0.26 11.67 -15.52
N HIS A 193 -0.34 12.90 -16.04
CA HIS A 193 -0.92 14.03 -15.32
C HIS A 193 -2.41 13.83 -15.01
N HIS A 194 -3.16 13.24 -15.94
CA HIS A 194 -4.56 12.91 -15.75
C HIS A 194 -4.75 11.91 -14.61
N TYR A 195 -4.04 10.79 -14.66
CA TYR A 195 -4.11 9.75 -13.61
C TYR A 195 -3.60 10.21 -12.25
N ASP A 196 -2.49 10.96 -12.20
CA ASP A 196 -1.96 11.50 -10.95
C ASP A 196 -2.95 12.47 -10.29
N ARG A 197 -3.65 13.30 -11.08
CA ARG A 197 -4.69 14.21 -10.59
C ARG A 197 -5.84 13.45 -9.95
N ILE A 198 -6.38 12.43 -10.62
CA ILE A 198 -7.47 11.61 -10.10
C ILE A 198 -7.04 10.92 -8.80
N TYR A 199 -5.87 10.29 -8.79
CA TYR A 199 -5.35 9.57 -7.63
C TYR A 199 -5.13 10.50 -6.42
N LYS A 200 -4.55 11.69 -6.64
CA LYS A 200 -4.30 12.68 -5.58
C LYS A 200 -5.56 13.40 -5.11
N ARG A 201 -6.58 13.53 -5.97
CA ARG A 201 -7.89 14.08 -5.62
C ARG A 201 -8.67 13.10 -4.74
N ALA A 202 -8.75 11.83 -5.16
CA ALA A 202 -9.40 10.75 -4.40
C ALA A 202 -8.78 10.53 -3.01
N ARG A 203 -7.49 10.86 -2.86
CA ARG A 203 -6.77 10.87 -1.58
C ARG A 203 -7.23 11.95 -0.60
N ARG A 204 -7.63 13.12 -1.11
CA ARG A 204 -7.90 14.32 -0.31
C ARG A 204 -9.39 14.54 -0.07
N GLU A 205 -10.20 14.24 -1.08
CA GLU A 205 -11.63 14.53 -1.10
C GLU A 205 -12.46 13.26 -0.91
N VAL A 206 -13.59 13.39 -0.21
CA VAL A 206 -14.62 12.36 -0.14
C VAL A 206 -15.49 12.47 -1.40
N LEU A 207 -15.08 11.77 -2.44
CA LEU A 207 -15.82 11.68 -3.71
C LEU A 207 -16.48 10.32 -3.86
N ASP A 208 -17.39 10.11 -4.81
CA ASP A 208 -17.87 8.78 -5.19
C ASP A 208 -17.24 8.42 -6.55
N CYS A 209 -16.36 7.42 -6.57
CA CYS A 209 -15.64 7.02 -7.78
C CYS A 209 -16.56 6.37 -8.81
N SER A 210 -17.66 5.74 -8.35
CA SER A 210 -18.65 5.12 -9.22
C SER A 210 -19.41 6.15 -10.04
N VAL A 211 -19.74 7.29 -9.42
CA VAL A 211 -20.46 8.39 -10.08
C VAL A 211 -19.52 9.20 -10.98
N GLN A 212 -18.29 9.47 -10.51
CA GLN A 212 -17.32 10.24 -11.28
C GLN A 212 -16.89 9.54 -12.58
N HIS A 213 -16.85 8.20 -12.57
CA HIS A 213 -16.46 7.36 -13.71
C HIS A 213 -17.61 6.42 -14.10
N ALA A 214 -18.79 7.00 -14.35
CA ALA A 214 -20.03 6.26 -14.65
C ALA A 214 -19.97 5.47 -15.97
N GLN A 215 -19.03 5.80 -16.87
CA GLN A 215 -18.80 5.07 -18.12
C GLN A 215 -18.24 3.66 -17.89
N CYS A 216 -17.65 3.39 -16.71
CA CYS A 216 -17.26 2.05 -16.31
C CYS A 216 -18.30 1.46 -15.35
N HIS A 217 -18.96 0.37 -15.74
CA HIS A 217 -20.09 -0.20 -14.99
C HIS A 217 -19.70 -1.16 -13.85
N PHE A 218 -18.43 -1.53 -13.75
CA PHE A 218 -17.93 -2.46 -12.73
C PHE A 218 -16.68 -1.91 -12.04
N SER A 219 -16.41 -2.39 -10.83
CA SER A 219 -15.15 -2.11 -10.14
C SER A 219 -14.13 -3.21 -10.44
N LEU A 220 -12.98 -2.83 -10.97
CA LEU A 220 -11.83 -3.74 -11.13
C LEU A 220 -11.34 -4.27 -9.77
N LEU A 221 -11.48 -3.47 -8.71
CA LEU A 221 -11.09 -3.88 -7.36
C LEU A 221 -12.08 -4.91 -6.80
N GLU A 222 -13.39 -4.69 -6.93
CA GLU A 222 -14.39 -5.68 -6.47
C GLU A 222 -14.29 -7.00 -7.25
N MET A 223 -13.96 -6.93 -8.54
CA MET A 223 -13.70 -8.12 -9.35
C MET A 223 -12.46 -8.88 -8.86
N ALA A 224 -11.37 -8.16 -8.55
CA ALA A 224 -10.15 -8.78 -8.05
C ALA A 224 -10.36 -9.39 -6.66
N PHE A 225 -10.94 -8.62 -5.73
CA PHE A 225 -11.15 -9.01 -4.34
C PHE A 225 -12.25 -10.06 -4.16
N GLY A 226 -13.18 -10.16 -5.11
CA GLY A 226 -14.45 -10.85 -4.90
C GLY A 226 -15.26 -10.18 -3.79
N LYS A 227 -16.57 -10.43 -3.75
CA LYS A 227 -17.47 -9.86 -2.72
C LYS A 227 -17.15 -10.32 -1.28
N TYR A 228 -16.13 -11.14 -1.07
CA TYR A 228 -15.79 -11.79 0.19
C TYR A 228 -14.57 -11.22 0.92
N SER A 229 -13.71 -10.42 0.27
CA SER A 229 -12.48 -9.91 0.92
C SER A 229 -12.51 -8.41 1.25
N ILE A 230 -13.55 -7.69 0.85
CA ILE A 230 -13.78 -6.32 1.26
C ILE A 230 -14.59 -6.37 2.55
N THR A 231 -13.95 -6.15 3.70
CA THR A 231 -14.71 -5.77 4.91
C THR A 231 -15.44 -4.48 4.56
N PRO A 232 -16.79 -4.46 4.59
CA PRO A 232 -17.53 -3.25 4.27
C PRO A 232 -17.05 -2.17 5.24
N ALA A 233 -16.43 -1.13 4.69
CA ALA A 233 -16.12 0.07 5.46
C ALA A 233 -17.42 0.50 6.13
N LYS A 234 -17.41 0.56 7.46
CA LYS A 234 -18.54 0.85 8.33
C LYS A 234 -19.35 2.01 7.75
N GLN A 235 -20.43 1.70 7.02
CA GLN A 235 -21.34 2.69 6.50
C GLN A 235 -21.97 3.39 7.70
N SER A 236 -21.85 4.71 7.75
CA SER A 236 -22.59 5.54 8.69
C SER A 236 -24.09 5.28 8.52
N PRO A 237 -24.85 5.10 9.63
CA PRO A 237 -26.22 4.62 9.58
C PRO A 237 -27.19 5.76 9.22
N GLN A 238 -27.18 6.20 7.95
CA GLN A 238 -28.14 7.21 7.46
C GLN A 238 -28.64 6.93 6.03
N LEU A 239 -28.19 5.87 5.34
CA LEU A 239 -28.55 5.65 3.91
C LEU A 239 -29.18 4.29 3.59
N LEU A 240 -29.74 3.61 4.60
CA LEU A 240 -30.49 2.34 4.47
C LEU A 240 -31.99 2.49 4.77
N THR A 241 -32.57 3.67 4.58
CA THR A 241 -34.02 3.89 4.72
C THR A 241 -34.80 3.87 3.40
N SER A 242 -34.15 3.72 2.25
CA SER A 242 -34.85 3.75 0.94
C SER A 242 -34.91 2.43 0.17
N LEU A 243 -34.45 1.30 0.74
CA LEU A 243 -34.54 -0.03 0.11
C LEU A 243 -35.54 -0.95 0.82
N HIS A 244 -36.73 -0.41 1.13
CA HIS A 244 -37.92 -1.22 1.35
C HIS A 244 -38.94 -0.89 0.25
N LYS A 245 -39.08 -1.83 -0.70
CA LYS A 245 -40.35 -2.38 -1.24
C LYS A 245 -40.07 -3.06 -2.58
N GLY A 246 -39.50 -4.26 -2.53
CA GLY A 246 -39.48 -5.17 -3.67
C GLY A 246 -40.91 -5.50 -4.07
N ARG A 247 -41.26 -5.20 -5.32
CA ARG A 247 -42.53 -5.51 -5.96
C ARG A 247 -42.40 -6.93 -6.50
N GLY A 248 -43.18 -7.87 -5.96
CA GLY A 248 -43.27 -9.24 -6.46
C GLY A 248 -43.85 -9.24 -7.88
N PHE A 249 -43.24 -10.03 -8.76
CA PHE A 249 -43.79 -10.33 -10.08
C PHE A 249 -44.67 -11.58 -9.97
N MET A 250 -45.91 -11.45 -10.46
CA MET A 250 -46.76 -12.56 -10.87
C MET A 250 -46.12 -13.32 -12.04
#